data_AF-A0A9E1HWR0-F1
#
_entry.id   AF-A0A9E1HWR0-F1
#
_cell.length_a   1.000
_cell.length_b   1.000
_cell.length_c   1.000
_cell.angle_alpha   90.00
_cell.angle_beta   90.00
_cell.angle_gamma   90.00
#
_symmetry.space_group_name_H-M   'P 1'
#
loop_
_entity.id
_entity.type
_entity.pdbx_description
1 polymer ?
#
loop_
_entity_poly.entity_id
_entity_poly.type
_entity_poly.pdbx_seq_one_letter_code
_entity_poly.pdbx_strand_id
1 'polypeptide(L)'
;MTVEITSIDIKEGIVTIAAIDVSEENLQMLERNREDVEKEISFIFDTHEKIEYQYLYSWLHRQKATQGATTWGEALNAVIGIITTISQKYRNWD
;
A
#
# COMPACT_ATOMS: atom_id res chain seq x y z
N MET A 1 -2.33 6.80 -6.13
CA MET A 1 -1.46 5.97 -6.97
C MET A 1 -2.01 4.56 -6.92
N THR A 2 -2.14 3.91 -8.08
CA THR A 2 -2.60 2.52 -8.18
C THR A 2 -1.41 1.60 -7.97
N VAL A 3 -1.55 0.68 -7.02
CA VAL A 3 -0.44 -0.16 -6.55
C VAL A 3 -0.93 -1.57 -6.29
N GLU A 4 -0.06 -2.56 -6.45
CA GLU A 4 -0.26 -3.92 -5.95
C GLU A 4 0.49 -4.09 -4.63
N ILE A 5 -0.22 -4.47 -3.57
CA ILE A 5 0.40 -4.64 -2.24
C ILE A 5 1.17 -5.96 -2.21
N THR A 6 2.47 -5.92 -1.92
CA THR A 6 3.33 -7.12 -1.92
C THR A 6 3.61 -7.62 -0.51
N SER A 7 3.79 -6.71 0.46
CA SER A 7 3.98 -7.07 1.86
C SER A 7 3.65 -5.93 2.80
N ILE A 8 3.42 -6.27 4.07
CA ILE A 8 3.22 -5.31 5.14
C ILE A 8 4.08 -5.75 6.34
N ASP A 9 4.83 -4.81 6.89
CA ASP A 9 5.56 -4.95 8.15
C ASP A 9 5.01 -4.00 9.20
N ILE A 10 5.03 -4.42 10.46
CA ILE A 10 4.62 -3.60 11.60
C ILE A 10 5.70 -3.66 12.66
N LYS A 11 6.30 -2.51 12.96
CA LYS A 11 7.33 -2.39 13.99
C LYS A 11 7.07 -1.16 14.84
N GLU A 12 6.86 -1.38 16.14
CA GLU A 12 6.71 -0.31 17.14
C GLU A 12 5.69 0.76 16.73
N GLY A 13 4.53 0.34 16.21
CA GLY A 13 3.47 1.25 15.77
C GLY A 13 3.70 1.92 14.41
N ILE A 14 4.80 1.60 13.72
CA ILE A 14 5.02 1.99 12.33
C ILE A 14 4.54 0.86 11.42
N VAL A 15 3.66 1.19 10.47
CA VAL A 15 3.18 0.27 9.43
C VAL A 15 3.87 0.62 8.13
N THR A 16 4.63 -0.32 7.59
CA THR A 16 5.29 -0.19 6.28
C THR A 16 4.60 -1.10 5.29
N ILE A 17 4.04 -0.52 4.23
CA ILE A 17 3.38 -1.24 3.15
C ILE A 17 4.32 -1.19 1.94
N ALA A 18 4.85 -2.34 1.53
CA ALA A 18 5.57 -2.46 0.27
C ALA A 18 4.59 -2.81 -0.87
N ALA A 19 4.85 -2.25 -2.05
CA ALA A 19 3.98 -2.40 -3.19
C ALA A 19 4.73 -2.22 -4.51
N ILE A 20 4.10 -2.67 -5.60
CA ILE A 20 4.54 -2.41 -6.97
C ILE A 20 3.68 -1.29 -7.55
N ASP A 21 4.31 -0.30 -8.18
CA ASP A 21 3.62 0.76 -8.92
C ASP A 21 3.00 0.18 -10.21
N VAL A 22 1.69 -0.03 -10.21
CA VAL A 22 0.92 -0.52 -11.37
C VAL A 22 0.05 0.60 -11.95
N SER A 23 0.45 1.86 -11.77
CA SER A 23 -0.22 2.98 -12.43
C SER A 23 -0.09 2.88 -13.95
N GLU A 24 -1.09 3.39 -14.68
CA GLU A 24 -1.08 3.37 -16.15
C GLU A 24 0.18 4.03 -16.74
N GLU A 25 0.67 5.10 -16.11
CA GLU A 25 1.92 5.76 -16.51
C GLU A 25 3.11 4.79 -16.43
N ASN A 26 3.22 4.02 -15.34
CA ASN A 26 4.30 3.05 -15.18
C ASN A 26 4.16 1.87 -16.17
N LEU A 27 2.93 1.37 -16.38
CA LEU A 27 2.67 0.31 -17.35
C LEU A 27 3.05 0.74 -18.77
N GLN A 28 2.71 1.96 -19.17
CA GLN A 28 3.11 2.51 -20.48
C GLN A 28 4.63 2.70 -20.61
N MET A 29 5.33 3.01 -19.51
CA MET A 29 6.80 3.07 -19.51
C MET A 29 7.41 1.67 -19.68
N LEU A 30 6.88 0.66 -19.00
CA LEU A 30 7.32 -0.73 -19.13
C LEU A 30 7.12 -1.24 -20.56
N GLU A 31 5.97 -0.99 -21.19
CA GLU A 31 5.73 -1.38 -22.59
C GLU A 31 6.76 -0.78 -23.59
N ARG A 32 7.34 0.38 -23.25
CA ARG A 32 8.33 1.08 -24.08
C ARG A 32 9.76 0.65 -23.80
N ASN A 33 10.04 0.16 -22.60
CA ASN A 33 11.37 -0.24 -22.16
C ASN A 33 11.52 -1.76 -22.31
N ARG A 34 12.62 -2.24 -22.89
CA ARG A 34 12.88 -3.69 -23.03
C ARG A 34 13.18 -4.41 -21.72
N GLU A 35 13.41 -3.66 -20.65
CA GLU A 35 13.70 -4.19 -19.33
C GLU A 35 12.43 -4.04 -18.47
N ASP A 36 11.76 -5.17 -18.21
CA ASP A 36 10.59 -5.27 -17.34
C ASP A 36 11.00 -5.12 -15.86
N VAL A 37 11.44 -3.93 -15.47
CA VAL A 37 11.80 -3.66 -14.07
C VAL A 37 10.58 -3.12 -13.34
N GLU A 38 9.95 -3.99 -12.55
CA GLU A 38 8.88 -3.59 -11.64
C GLU A 38 9.37 -2.50 -10.69
N LYS A 39 8.58 -1.43 -10.55
CA LYS A 39 8.93 -0.29 -9.72
C LYS A 39 8.40 -0.52 -8.32
N GLU A 40 9.26 -1.06 -7.47
CA GLU A 40 9.00 -1.22 -6.04
C GLU A 40 8.91 0.14 -5.35
N ILE A 41 7.90 0.29 -4.51
CA ILE A 41 7.65 1.49 -3.70
C ILE A 41 7.18 1.07 -2.30
N SER A 42 7.30 1.98 -1.34
CA SER A 42 6.79 1.77 0.00
C SER A 42 5.98 2.95 0.50
N PHE A 43 5.05 2.66 1.41
CA PHE A 43 4.28 3.65 2.15
C PHE A 43 4.49 3.42 3.65
N ILE A 44 4.72 4.49 4.39
CA ILE A 44 5.00 4.42 5.83
C ILE A 44 3.91 5.22 6.55
N PHE A 45 3.34 4.61 7.59
CA PHE A 45 2.34 5.22 8.45
C PHE A 45 2.75 5.07 9.91
N ASP A 46 2.89 6.18 10.63
CA ASP A 46 3.03 6.18 12.08
C ASP A 46 1.64 6.15 12.73
N THR A 47 1.31 5.05 13.42
CA THR A 47 0.01 4.90 14.08
C THR A 47 -0.13 5.73 15.35
N HIS A 48 0.95 6.32 15.87
CA HIS A 48 0.88 7.32 16.93
C HIS A 48 0.42 8.69 16.38
N GLU A 49 0.65 8.95 15.10
CA GLU A 49 0.23 10.17 14.43
C GLU A 49 -1.24 10.07 13.98
N LYS A 50 -2.10 10.85 14.64
CA LYS A 50 -3.56 10.76 14.49
C LYS A 50 -4.04 10.83 13.05
N ILE A 51 -3.43 11.69 12.22
CA ILE A 51 -3.85 11.89 10.83
C ILE A 51 -3.50 10.69 9.96
N GLU A 52 -2.34 10.09 10.19
CA GLU A 52 -1.87 8.91 9.45
C GLU A 52 -2.66 7.67 9.87
N TYR A 53 -2.85 7.48 11.17
CA TYR A 53 -3.72 6.46 11.72
C TYR A 53 -5.13 6.51 11.13
N GLN A 54 -5.76 7.69 11.13
CA GLN A 54 -7.12 7.86 10.58
C GLN A 54 -7.19 7.56 9.09
N TYR A 55 -6.17 7.95 8.33
CA TYR A 55 -6.09 7.64 6.92
C TYR A 55 -5.97 6.14 6.70
N LEU A 56 -5.00 5.48 7.34
CA LEU A 56 -4.74 4.05 7.21
C LEU A 56 -5.99 3.24 7.59
N TYR A 57 -6.62 3.57 8.72
CA TYR A 57 -7.86 2.94 9.17
C TYR A 57 -8.99 3.08 8.14
N SER A 58 -9.20 4.30 7.64
CA SER A 58 -10.24 4.58 6.63
C SER A 58 -9.96 3.90 5.30
N TRP A 59 -8.68 3.82 4.91
CA TRP A 59 -8.24 3.15 3.70
C TRP A 59 -8.49 1.64 3.81
N LEU A 60 -8.09 1.00 4.90
CA LEU A 60 -8.36 -0.43 5.12
C LEU A 60 -9.86 -0.72 5.06
N HIS A 61 -10.69 0.04 5.78
CA HIS A 61 -12.15 -0.17 5.80
C HIS A 61 -12.85 -0.07 4.44
N ARG A 62 -12.23 0.57 3.45
CA ARG A 62 -12.77 0.69 2.09
C ARG A 62 -12.39 -0.49 1.20
N GLN A 63 -11.46 -1.34 1.62
CA GLN A 63 -11.05 -2.50 0.84
C GLN A 63 -12.08 -3.61 1.02
N LYS A 64 -12.60 -4.15 -0.09
CA LYS A 64 -13.51 -5.30 -0.04
C LYS A 64 -12.86 -6.51 0.64
N ALA A 65 -11.54 -6.67 0.47
CA ALA A 65 -10.78 -7.78 1.03
C ALA A 65 -10.77 -7.78 2.58
N THR A 66 -10.94 -6.63 3.24
CA THR A 66 -10.97 -6.55 4.70
C THR A 66 -12.38 -6.74 5.27
N GLN A 67 -13.38 -7.03 4.45
CA GLN A 67 -14.75 -7.22 4.92
C GLN A 67 -14.82 -8.45 5.84
N GLY A 68 -15.26 -8.24 7.07
CA GLY A 68 -15.31 -9.29 8.09
C GLY A 68 -14.04 -9.45 8.93
N ALA A 69 -12.98 -8.68 8.64
CA ALA A 69 -11.84 -8.60 9.53
C ALA A 69 -12.25 -8.00 10.89
N THR A 70 -11.85 -8.66 11.96
CA THR A 70 -12.15 -8.26 13.34
C THR A 70 -10.94 -7.65 14.04
N THR A 71 -9.74 -7.88 13.50
CA THR A 71 -8.49 -7.32 14.02
C THR A 71 -7.72 -6.55 12.94
N TRP A 72 -6.82 -5.67 13.37
CA TRP A 72 -5.89 -4.98 12.48
C TRP A 72 -4.98 -5.95 11.71
N GLY A 73 -4.50 -7.01 12.37
CA GLY A 73 -3.66 -8.02 11.72
C GLY A 73 -4.40 -8.76 10.60
N GLU A 74 -5.68 -9.08 10.79
CA GLU A 74 -6.51 -9.68 9.73
C GLU A 74 -6.71 -8.71 8.56
N ALA A 75 -7.06 -7.44 8.85
CA ALA A 75 -7.27 -6.44 7.80
C ALA A 75 -5.99 -6.16 6.99
N LEU A 76 -4.85 -6.03 7.66
CA LEU A 76 -3.56 -5.79 6.99
C LEU A 76 -3.13 -7.01 6.17
N ASN A 77 -3.27 -8.24 6.68
CA ASN A 77 -2.95 -9.42 5.88
C ASN A 77 -3.89 -9.58 4.67
N ALA A 78 -5.17 -9.24 4.82
CA ALA A 78 -6.16 -9.43 3.76
C ALA A 78 -5.93 -8.53 2.53
N VAL A 79 -5.22 -7.41 2.68
CA VAL A 79 -4.92 -6.52 1.55
C VAL A 79 -3.65 -6.91 0.78
N ILE A 80 -2.87 -7.90 1.24
CA ILE A 80 -1.71 -8.39 0.49
C ILE A 80 -2.20 -9.07 -0.80
N GLY A 81 -1.59 -8.72 -1.94
CA GLY A 81 -1.94 -9.21 -3.27
C GLY A 81 -3.11 -8.49 -3.94
N ILE A 82 -3.69 -7.45 -3.31
CA ILE A 82 -4.74 -6.65 -3.98
C ILE A 82 -4.13 -5.48 -4.74
N ILE A 83 -4.77 -5.12 -5.85
CA ILE A 83 -4.57 -3.84 -6.52
C ILE A 83 -5.51 -2.80 -5.92
N THR A 84 -4.96 -1.68 -5.46
CA THR A 84 -5.73 -0.61 -4.81
C THR A 84 -5.06 0.75 -4.97
N THR A 85 -5.72 1.79 -4.46
CA THR A 85 -5.22 3.16 -4.52
C THR A 85 -4.77 3.64 -3.15
N ILE A 86 -3.51 4.07 -3.04
CA ILE A 86 -2.95 4.74 -1.86
C ILE A 86 -2.54 6.18 -2.24
N SER A 87 -2.66 7.12 -1.30
CA SER A 87 -2.26 8.51 -1.50
C SER A 87 -0.74 8.62 -1.58
N GLN A 88 -0.24 9.29 -2.63
CA GLN A 88 1.19 9.49 -2.84
C GLN A 88 1.85 10.30 -1.71
N LYS A 89 1.09 11.05 -0.90
CA LYS A 89 1.66 11.84 0.20
C LYS A 89 2.34 10.98 1.27
N TYR A 90 1.97 9.70 1.36
CA TYR A 90 2.55 8.73 2.30
C TYR A 90 3.61 7.85 1.67
N ARG A 91 3.91 8.06 0.38
CA ARG A 91 4.97 7.31 -0.29
C ARG A 91 6.29 7.70 0.34
N ASN A 92 7.06 6.70 0.73
CA ASN A 92 8.46 6.88 1.08
C ASN A 92 9.28 7.08 -0.21
N TRP A 93 10.11 8.12 -0.24
CA TRP A 93 10.95 8.48 -1.38
C TRP A 93 12.43 8.16 -1.16
N ASP A 94 12.78 7.75 0.06
CA ASP A 94 14.12 7.31 0.46
C ASP A 94 14.39 5.85 0.06
#